data_AF-A0A8S0RVS7-F1
#
_entry.id   AF-A0A8S0RVS7-F1
#
_cell.length_a   1.000
_cell.length_b   1.000
_cell.length_c   1.000
_cell.angle_alpha   90.00
_cell.angle_beta   90.00
_cell.angle_gamma   90.00
#
_symmetry.space_group_name_H-M   'P 1'
#
loop_
_entity.id
_entity.type
_entity.pdbx_description
1 polymer ?
#
loop_
_entity_poly.entity_id
_entity_poly.type
_entity_poly.pdbx_seq_one_letter_code
_entity_poly.pdbx_strand_id
1 'polypeptide(L)'
;MMLLDACFVLEFMSFSETESNYSSGTDTERNEVDPLQPWSRYLAFARSDLFLLENQIPLLVLKVLMKFRFKNESEGTKLIQNFLEQTVTIMPPQKSTYTNAVKKFVQRMMRCSVQKREKWKMDMDMDARPHHLLHLVREQLIGPSPEDENEKKSVKRLLHLIQEQLTRSFSEDKNKEKFIKWHSYRSVMELKSAGIHFRPSQTNHVTDVKFKSHLISGTLKLPPIMVDYSTKSLLLNLAAYEMSPHGPSDYRLMSYICLMDSFIDHADDVKELRKRRILVNNLGSDKELAQLFNEIANDLVPDLRVYEDVQRQIENHCRSKAQVWTAEWIDDHFNSPWALLAFLGAIFTIALTVAQTYIDGLLAINLSGNK
;
A
#
# COMPACT_ATOMS: atom_id res chain seq x y z
N MET A 1 -35.91 6.45 9.78
CA MET A 1 -34.74 6.68 8.92
C MET A 1 -33.87 5.43 8.95
N MET A 2 -33.02 5.22 9.96
CA MET A 2 -32.08 4.08 10.00
C MET A 2 -32.64 2.68 9.68
N LEU A 3 -33.88 2.36 10.08
CA LEU A 3 -34.49 1.06 9.77
C LEU A 3 -34.75 0.88 8.26
N LEU A 4 -35.26 1.93 7.60
CA LEU A 4 -35.53 1.93 6.16
C LEU A 4 -34.22 1.79 5.38
N ASP A 5 -33.21 2.56 5.79
CA ASP A 5 -31.88 2.54 5.18
C ASP A 5 -31.24 1.15 5.35
N ALA A 6 -31.38 0.53 6.53
CA ALA A 6 -30.88 -0.81 6.80
C ALA A 6 -31.62 -1.89 5.98
N CYS A 7 -32.94 -1.75 5.77
CA CYS A 7 -33.69 -2.61 4.85
C CYS A 7 -33.20 -2.47 3.41
N PHE A 8 -32.98 -1.23 2.95
CA PHE A 8 -32.41 -0.97 1.63
C PHE A 8 -31.04 -1.64 1.47
N VAL A 9 -30.15 -1.49 2.46
CA VAL A 9 -28.81 -2.09 2.44
C VAL A 9 -28.87 -3.62 2.36
N LEU A 10 -29.75 -4.28 3.14
CA LEU A 10 -29.91 -5.73 3.07
C LEU A 10 -30.46 -6.21 1.72
N GLU A 11 -31.41 -5.47 1.15
CA GLU A 11 -31.96 -5.80 -0.17
C GLU A 11 -30.92 -5.58 -1.28
N PHE A 12 -30.14 -4.50 -1.18
CA PHE A 12 -29.03 -4.21 -2.09
C PHE A 12 -27.93 -5.28 -2.04
N MET A 13 -27.58 -5.78 -0.85
CA MET A 13 -26.66 -6.90 -0.68
C MET A 13 -27.21 -8.17 -1.35
N SER A 14 -28.49 -8.47 -1.14
CA SER A 14 -29.16 -9.63 -1.73
C SER A 14 -29.14 -9.57 -3.27
N PHE A 15 -29.47 -8.39 -3.81
CA PHE A 15 -29.44 -8.13 -5.25
C PHE A 15 -28.03 -8.22 -5.85
N SER A 16 -27.02 -7.70 -5.14
CA SER A 16 -25.62 -7.80 -5.56
C SER A 16 -25.14 -9.25 -5.65
N GLU A 17 -25.57 -10.12 -4.73
CA GLU A 17 -25.22 -11.53 -4.74
C GLU A 17 -25.86 -12.26 -5.94
N THR A 18 -27.14 -11.99 -6.24
CA THR A 18 -27.81 -12.61 -7.40
C THR A 18 -27.18 -12.23 -8.74
N GLU A 19 -26.80 -10.96 -8.92
CA GLU A 19 -26.14 -10.48 -10.14
C GLU A 19 -24.74 -11.12 -10.34
N SER A 20 -24.00 -11.29 -9.24
CA SER A 20 -22.68 -11.93 -9.29
C SER A 20 -22.76 -13.41 -9.70
N ASN A 21 -23.80 -14.12 -9.23
CA ASN A 21 -24.02 -15.52 -9.56
C ASN A 21 -24.40 -15.69 -11.03
N TYR A 22 -25.25 -14.80 -11.56
CA TYR A 22 -25.63 -14.79 -12.98
C TYR A 22 -24.41 -14.59 -13.90
N SER A 23 -23.53 -13.64 -13.54
CA SER A 23 -22.30 -13.35 -14.30
C SER A 23 -21.27 -14.49 -14.30
N SER A 24 -21.40 -15.46 -13.39
CA SER A 24 -20.50 -16.62 -13.26
C SER A 24 -21.01 -17.91 -13.93
N GLY A 25 -22.28 -17.91 -14.37
CA GLY A 25 -22.91 -19.05 -15.06
C GLY A 25 -22.38 -19.22 -16.49
N THR A 26 -21.90 -20.42 -16.80
CA THR A 26 -21.40 -20.79 -18.13
C THR A 26 -22.55 -21.08 -19.10
N ASP A 27 -23.33 -20.08 -19.49
CA ASP A 27 -24.29 -20.25 -20.58
C ASP A 27 -23.75 -19.61 -21.86
N THR A 28 -23.41 -20.52 -22.76
CA THR A 28 -22.79 -20.28 -24.05
C THR A 28 -23.88 -19.97 -25.06
N GLU A 29 -24.38 -18.74 -25.10
CA GLU A 29 -25.12 -18.24 -26.25
C GLU A 29 -25.00 -16.71 -26.32
N ARG A 30 -24.00 -16.26 -27.07
CA ARG A 30 -23.81 -14.84 -27.41
C ARG A 30 -24.78 -14.49 -28.54
N ASN A 31 -25.78 -13.68 -28.24
CA ASN A 31 -26.41 -12.77 -29.19
C ASN A 31 -26.86 -11.50 -28.44
N GLU A 32 -26.70 -10.37 -29.15
CA GLU A 32 -27.11 -9.01 -28.79
C GLU A 32 -26.39 -8.30 -27.64
N VAL A 33 -26.23 -6.99 -27.84
CA VAL A 33 -25.55 -6.02 -26.96
C VAL A 33 -26.03 -6.21 -25.53
N ASP A 34 -25.09 -6.55 -24.63
CA ASP A 34 -25.35 -6.88 -23.22
C ASP A 34 -26.20 -5.79 -22.53
N PRO A 35 -27.49 -6.04 -22.21
CA PRO A 35 -28.39 -5.09 -21.56
C PRO A 35 -27.97 -4.76 -20.12
N LEU A 36 -26.96 -5.44 -19.57
CA LEU A 36 -26.56 -5.43 -18.16
C LEU A 36 -25.39 -4.48 -17.85
N GLN A 37 -24.74 -3.87 -18.86
CA GLN A 37 -23.74 -2.80 -18.64
C GLN A 37 -24.22 -1.61 -17.78
N PRO A 38 -25.50 -1.19 -17.80
CA PRO A 38 -25.96 -0.10 -16.94
C PRO A 38 -25.84 -0.46 -15.46
N TRP A 39 -26.23 -1.69 -15.08
CA TRP A 39 -26.39 -2.09 -13.69
C TRP A 39 -25.07 -2.24 -12.94
N SER A 40 -24.02 -2.74 -13.58
CA SER A 40 -22.70 -2.87 -12.94
C SER A 40 -22.14 -1.52 -12.48
N ARG A 41 -22.37 -0.46 -13.26
CA ARG A 41 -22.00 0.91 -12.93
C ARG A 41 -22.86 1.49 -11.80
N TYR A 42 -24.19 1.27 -11.82
CA TYR A 42 -25.07 1.67 -10.72
C TYR A 42 -24.71 0.98 -9.40
N LEU A 43 -24.40 -0.33 -9.45
CA LEU A 43 -23.94 -1.09 -8.28
C LEU A 43 -22.63 -0.53 -7.71
N ALA A 44 -21.68 -0.13 -8.57
CA ALA A 44 -20.42 0.47 -8.13
C ALA A 44 -20.64 1.83 -7.43
N PHE A 45 -21.55 2.66 -7.95
CA PHE A 45 -21.91 3.93 -7.30
C PHE A 45 -22.62 3.71 -5.97
N ALA A 46 -23.65 2.86 -5.93
CA ALA A 46 -24.37 2.55 -4.70
C ALA A 46 -23.47 1.93 -3.62
N ARG A 47 -22.49 1.08 -4.01
CA ARG A 47 -21.45 0.61 -3.09
C ARG A 47 -20.57 1.75 -2.58
N SER A 48 -20.09 2.62 -3.47
CA SER A 48 -19.26 3.76 -3.08
C SER A 48 -19.96 4.64 -2.06
N ASP A 49 -21.25 4.90 -2.26
CA ASP A 49 -22.08 5.69 -1.35
C ASP A 49 -22.26 4.99 0.00
N LEU A 50 -22.44 3.66 0.01
CA LEU A 50 -22.59 2.87 1.23
C LEU A 50 -21.34 2.91 2.14
N PHE A 51 -20.16 3.09 1.56
CA PHE A 51 -18.89 3.15 2.30
C PHE A 51 -18.46 4.58 2.65
N LEU A 52 -19.29 5.60 2.38
CA LEU A 52 -19.06 6.92 2.94
C LEU A 52 -19.19 6.87 4.47
N LEU A 53 -18.29 7.56 5.17
CA LEU A 53 -18.27 7.59 6.65
C LEU A 53 -19.58 8.14 7.23
N GLU A 54 -20.25 9.03 6.52
CA GLU A 54 -21.57 9.59 6.86
C GLU A 54 -22.73 8.62 6.65
N ASN A 55 -22.58 7.60 5.79
CA ASN A 55 -23.62 6.64 5.43
C ASN A 55 -23.49 5.32 6.20
N GLN A 56 -22.84 5.32 7.36
CA GLN A 56 -22.60 4.11 8.14
C GLN A 56 -23.81 3.72 8.98
N ILE A 57 -24.35 2.52 8.68
CA ILE A 57 -25.40 1.89 9.47
C ILE A 57 -24.76 1.01 10.56
N PRO A 58 -25.16 1.15 11.84
CA PRO A 58 -24.68 0.26 12.88
C PRO A 58 -25.03 -1.20 12.57
N LEU A 59 -24.05 -2.12 12.64
CA LEU A 59 -24.28 -3.55 12.39
C LEU A 59 -25.34 -4.15 13.31
N LEU A 60 -25.57 -3.57 14.49
CA LEU A 60 -26.67 -3.99 15.37
C LEU A 60 -28.02 -3.92 14.66
N VAL A 61 -28.28 -2.87 13.89
CA VAL A 61 -29.53 -2.69 13.15
C VAL A 61 -29.66 -3.77 12.07
N LEU A 62 -28.57 -4.02 11.33
CA LEU A 62 -28.52 -5.08 10.32
C LEU A 62 -28.74 -6.47 10.97
N LYS A 63 -28.08 -6.77 12.09
CA LYS A 63 -28.24 -8.03 12.84
C LYS A 63 -29.69 -8.25 13.29
N VAL A 64 -30.34 -7.21 13.81
CA VAL A 64 -31.76 -7.28 14.20
C VAL A 64 -32.62 -7.61 12.98
N LEU A 65 -32.48 -6.89 11.87
CA LEU A 65 -33.24 -7.16 10.64
C LEU A 65 -32.98 -8.56 10.06
N MET A 66 -31.73 -9.03 10.11
CA MET A 66 -31.36 -10.35 9.62
C MET A 66 -32.00 -11.47 10.44
N LYS A 67 -32.19 -11.29 11.76
CA LYS A 67 -32.94 -12.25 12.60
C LYS A 67 -34.41 -12.37 12.18
N PHE A 68 -35.00 -11.31 11.62
CA PHE A 68 -36.36 -11.36 11.09
C PHE A 68 -36.42 -11.92 9.67
N ARG A 69 -35.41 -11.66 8.82
CA ARG A 69 -35.38 -12.09 7.43
C ARG A 69 -34.95 -13.56 7.26
N PHE A 70 -33.95 -14.01 7.99
CA PHE A 70 -33.34 -15.33 7.83
C PHE A 70 -33.67 -16.24 9.02
N LYS A 71 -33.95 -17.51 8.75
CA LYS A 71 -34.21 -18.51 9.80
C LYS A 71 -32.92 -18.89 10.55
N ASN A 72 -31.78 -18.82 9.88
CA ASN A 72 -30.47 -19.15 10.42
C ASN A 72 -29.55 -17.93 10.41
N GLU A 73 -28.91 -17.61 11.53
CA GLU A 73 -27.96 -16.49 11.64
C GLU A 73 -26.80 -16.61 10.63
N SER A 74 -26.41 -17.84 10.30
CA SER A 74 -25.33 -18.11 9.33
C SER A 74 -25.62 -17.63 7.91
N GLU A 75 -26.89 -17.55 7.50
CA GLU A 75 -27.26 -17.10 6.14
C GLU A 75 -27.01 -15.60 5.99
N GLY A 76 -27.45 -14.83 6.98
CA GLY A 76 -27.19 -13.40 6.98
C GLY A 76 -25.69 -13.08 7.06
N THR A 77 -24.94 -13.77 7.92
CA THR A 77 -23.48 -13.57 8.01
C THR A 77 -22.79 -13.88 6.69
N LYS A 78 -23.23 -14.93 5.97
CA LYS A 78 -22.73 -15.25 4.63
C LYS A 78 -23.06 -14.16 3.61
N LEU A 79 -24.26 -13.60 3.64
CA LEU A 79 -24.66 -12.51 2.75
C LEU A 79 -23.72 -11.30 2.89
N ILE A 80 -23.48 -10.85 4.14
CA ILE A 80 -22.56 -9.74 4.41
C ILE A 80 -21.14 -10.13 3.98
N GLN A 81 -20.67 -11.33 4.33
CA GLN A 81 -19.33 -11.79 3.94
C GLN A 81 -19.15 -11.79 2.41
N ASN A 82 -20.11 -12.31 1.65
CA ASN A 82 -20.07 -12.36 0.20
C ASN A 82 -20.07 -10.94 -0.39
N PHE A 83 -20.89 -10.04 0.14
CA PHE A 83 -20.91 -8.64 -0.27
C PHE A 83 -19.57 -7.93 -0.01
N LEU A 84 -18.93 -8.18 1.14
CA LEU A 84 -17.62 -7.63 1.48
C LEU A 84 -16.49 -8.23 0.61
N GLU A 85 -16.52 -9.53 0.35
CA GLU A 85 -15.60 -10.22 -0.57
C GLU A 85 -15.69 -9.67 -2.01
N GLN A 86 -16.85 -9.16 -2.42
CA GLN A 86 -17.02 -8.47 -3.71
C GLN A 86 -16.56 -7.00 -3.68
N THR A 87 -16.66 -6.35 -2.53
CA THR A 87 -16.29 -4.93 -2.35
C THR A 87 -14.79 -4.76 -2.30
N VAL A 88 -14.12 -5.57 -1.47
CA VAL A 88 -12.67 -5.60 -1.36
C VAL A 88 -12.20 -6.61 -2.38
N THR A 89 -11.93 -6.19 -3.60
CA THR A 89 -11.48 -7.07 -4.70
C THR A 89 -10.06 -7.57 -4.46
N ILE A 90 -9.97 -8.47 -3.48
CA ILE A 90 -8.87 -9.37 -3.17
C ILE A 90 -8.68 -10.23 -4.42
N MET A 91 -7.58 -10.04 -5.16
CA MET A 91 -7.18 -11.00 -6.18
C MET A 91 -7.20 -12.42 -5.59
N PRO A 92 -7.93 -13.39 -6.16
CA PRO A 92 -7.62 -14.78 -5.88
C PRO A 92 -6.19 -15.04 -6.35
N PRO A 93 -5.33 -15.75 -5.59
CA PRO A 93 -4.04 -16.15 -6.10
C PRO A 93 -4.32 -17.09 -7.25
N GLN A 94 -3.98 -16.67 -8.45
CA GLN A 94 -3.95 -17.60 -9.55
C GLN A 94 -2.88 -18.64 -9.22
N LYS A 95 -3.30 -19.90 -9.01
CA LYS A 95 -2.39 -21.05 -8.91
C LYS A 95 -1.47 -20.96 -10.11
N SER A 96 -0.17 -20.81 -9.88
CA SER A 96 0.81 -20.90 -10.96
C SER A 96 0.60 -22.24 -11.67
N THR A 97 0.37 -22.18 -12.98
CA THR A 97 0.36 -23.35 -13.87
C THR A 97 1.78 -23.86 -14.04
N TYR A 98 2.43 -24.24 -12.94
CA TYR A 98 3.57 -25.14 -12.95
C TYR A 98 3.00 -26.54 -12.80
N THR A 99 3.37 -27.46 -13.70
CA THR A 99 2.88 -28.84 -13.70
C THR A 99 2.91 -29.39 -12.27
N ASN A 100 1.79 -29.93 -11.81
CA ASN A 100 1.64 -30.49 -10.46
C ASN A 100 2.77 -31.48 -10.12
N ALA A 101 3.42 -32.06 -11.13
CA ALA A 101 4.63 -32.89 -11.04
C ALA A 101 5.87 -32.15 -10.51
N VAL A 102 6.24 -30.98 -11.06
CA VAL A 102 7.40 -30.20 -10.60
C VAL A 102 7.18 -29.67 -9.19
N LYS A 103 5.95 -29.21 -8.90
CA LYS A 103 5.57 -28.77 -7.56
C LYS A 103 5.61 -29.92 -6.54
N LYS A 104 5.09 -31.11 -6.87
CA LYS A 104 5.21 -32.31 -6.02
C LYS A 104 6.66 -32.73 -5.84
N PHE A 105 7.48 -32.66 -6.88
CA PHE A 105 8.89 -33.06 -6.85
C PHE A 105 9.70 -32.14 -5.91
N VAL A 106 9.55 -30.82 -6.04
CA VAL A 106 10.20 -29.84 -5.14
C VAL A 106 9.70 -29.97 -3.70
N GLN A 107 8.39 -30.22 -3.51
CA GLN A 107 7.79 -30.39 -2.19
C GLN A 107 8.27 -31.66 -1.49
N ARG A 108 8.53 -32.73 -2.25
CA ARG A 108 9.11 -33.98 -1.76
C ARG A 108 10.60 -33.84 -1.44
N MET A 109 11.30 -32.92 -2.10
CA MET A 109 12.72 -32.62 -1.86
C MET A 109 12.95 -31.65 -0.68
N MET A 110 12.05 -30.67 -0.47
CA MET A 110 12.28 -29.53 0.45
C MET A 110 11.66 -29.66 1.85
N ARG A 111 10.89 -30.72 2.19
CA ARG A 111 10.22 -30.86 3.51
C ARG A 111 9.47 -29.60 3.99
N CYS A 112 8.95 -28.77 3.09
CA CYS A 112 8.18 -27.57 3.47
C CYS A 112 6.68 -27.91 3.60
N SER A 113 6.13 -27.67 4.79
CA SER A 113 4.70 -27.66 5.05
C SER A 113 4.03 -26.54 4.24
N VAL A 114 3.06 -26.89 3.39
CA VAL A 114 2.16 -25.91 2.81
C VAL A 114 1.23 -25.47 3.93
N GLN A 115 1.48 -24.27 4.47
CA GLN A 115 0.60 -23.65 5.45
C GLN A 115 -0.81 -23.56 4.84
N LYS A 116 -1.78 -24.19 5.50
CA LYS A 116 -3.20 -24.10 5.15
C LYS A 116 -3.59 -22.63 5.25
N ARG A 117 -4.03 -22.02 4.14
CA ARG A 117 -4.46 -20.62 4.09
C ARG A 117 -5.73 -20.50 4.93
N GLU A 118 -5.66 -19.79 6.05
CA GLU A 118 -6.84 -19.50 6.88
C GLU A 118 -7.70 -18.48 6.13
N LYS A 119 -8.95 -18.87 5.79
CA LYS A 119 -9.93 -17.94 5.25
C LYS A 119 -10.40 -17.06 6.41
N TRP A 120 -10.41 -15.75 6.23
CA TRP A 120 -10.99 -14.83 7.20
C TRP A 120 -12.43 -15.25 7.50
N LYS A 121 -12.77 -15.36 8.79
CA LYS A 121 -14.12 -15.62 9.26
C LYS A 121 -14.57 -14.38 10.01
N MET A 122 -15.75 -13.88 9.66
CA MET A 122 -16.37 -12.80 10.38
C MET A 122 -16.77 -13.31 11.77
N ASP A 123 -16.19 -12.73 12.81
CA ASP A 123 -16.70 -12.88 14.17
C ASP A 123 -17.80 -11.84 14.40
N MET A 124 -18.96 -12.30 14.85
CA MET A 124 -20.15 -11.48 15.12
C MET A 124 -20.43 -11.40 16.63
N ASP A 125 -19.45 -11.77 17.47
CA ASP A 125 -19.52 -11.61 18.91
C ASP A 125 -19.47 -10.11 19.30
N MET A 126 -20.43 -9.67 20.11
CA MET A 126 -20.96 -8.30 20.11
C MET A 126 -20.81 -7.59 21.46
N ASP A 127 -19.66 -7.73 22.12
CA ASP A 127 -19.51 -7.24 23.49
C ASP A 127 -18.66 -5.96 23.66
N ALA A 128 -18.16 -5.30 22.60
CA ALA A 128 -17.30 -4.12 22.85
C ALA A 128 -17.37 -2.88 21.94
N ARG A 129 -17.83 -2.90 20.68
CA ARG A 129 -17.74 -1.70 19.81
C ARG A 129 -18.87 -1.57 18.78
N PRO A 130 -19.23 -0.34 18.34
CA PRO A 130 -20.15 -0.14 17.22
C PRO A 130 -19.45 -0.52 15.92
N HIS A 131 -19.58 -1.79 15.55
CA HIS A 131 -19.15 -2.29 14.25
C HIS A 131 -20.13 -1.75 13.19
N HIS A 132 -19.62 -1.13 12.13
CA HIS A 132 -20.36 -0.74 10.92
C HIS A 132 -19.65 -1.32 9.69
N LEU A 133 -20.21 -1.15 8.50
CA LEU A 133 -19.69 -1.81 7.28
C LEU A 133 -18.24 -1.44 6.97
N LEU A 134 -17.88 -0.17 7.13
CA LEU A 134 -16.52 0.31 6.91
C LEU A 134 -15.51 -0.30 7.90
N HIS A 135 -15.94 -0.56 9.15
CA HIS A 135 -15.13 -1.32 10.11
C HIS A 135 -14.88 -2.75 9.63
N LEU A 136 -15.90 -3.44 9.11
CA LEU A 136 -15.73 -4.80 8.58
C LEU A 136 -14.78 -4.85 7.38
N VAL A 137 -14.91 -3.91 6.44
CA VAL A 137 -13.99 -3.77 5.29
C VAL A 137 -12.56 -3.58 5.78
N ARG A 138 -12.37 -2.75 6.79
CA ARG A 138 -11.06 -2.50 7.38
C ARG A 138 -10.45 -3.77 7.98
N GLU A 139 -11.21 -4.50 8.79
CA GLU A 139 -10.73 -5.74 9.40
C GLU A 139 -10.41 -6.82 8.36
N GLN A 140 -11.19 -6.90 7.28
CA GLN A 140 -10.88 -7.76 6.14
C GLN A 140 -9.55 -7.38 5.46
N LEU A 141 -9.30 -6.09 5.27
CA LEU A 141 -8.07 -5.55 4.69
C LEU A 141 -6.85 -5.77 5.60
N ILE A 142 -7.01 -5.74 6.92
CA ILE A 142 -5.88 -5.90 7.86
C ILE A 142 -5.58 -7.38 8.14
N GLY A 143 -6.62 -8.22 8.11
CA GLY A 143 -6.54 -9.62 8.49
C GLY A 143 -6.63 -9.83 10.00
N PRO A 144 -6.73 -11.09 10.47
CA PRO A 144 -6.84 -11.39 11.89
C PRO A 144 -5.63 -10.81 12.63
N SER A 145 -5.89 -9.88 13.55
CA SER A 145 -4.87 -9.40 14.48
C SER A 145 -4.46 -10.58 15.36
N PRO A 146 -3.16 -10.81 15.63
CA PRO A 146 -2.79 -11.55 16.82
C PRO A 146 -3.35 -10.75 18.00
N GLU A 147 -4.40 -11.28 18.63
CA GLU A 147 -5.03 -10.69 19.81
C GLU A 147 -4.04 -10.73 20.99
N ASP A 148 -4.13 -9.73 21.86
CA ASP A 148 -3.54 -9.67 23.20
C ASP A 148 -2.06 -9.33 23.43
N GLU A 149 -1.53 -8.30 22.74
CA GLU A 149 -0.47 -7.45 23.34
C GLU A 149 -0.82 -5.95 23.39
N ASN A 150 -1.98 -5.56 22.84
CA ASN A 150 -2.20 -4.18 22.40
C ASN A 150 -2.59 -3.22 23.53
N GLU A 151 -3.12 -3.70 24.65
CA GLU A 151 -3.56 -2.82 25.75
C GLU A 151 -2.36 -2.28 26.56
N LYS A 152 -1.39 -3.15 26.90
CA LYS A 152 -0.12 -2.72 27.53
C LYS A 152 0.72 -1.84 26.61
N LYS A 153 0.66 -2.08 25.30
CA LYS A 153 1.32 -1.24 24.29
C LYS A 153 0.64 0.12 24.17
N SER A 154 -0.68 0.20 24.29
CA SER A 154 -1.46 1.45 24.21
C SER A 154 -1.25 2.37 25.42
N VAL A 155 -1.10 1.83 26.63
CA VAL A 155 -0.74 2.63 27.82
C VAL A 155 0.70 3.16 27.72
N LYS A 156 1.64 2.34 27.21
CA LYS A 156 3.00 2.81 26.87
C LYS A 156 3.00 3.88 25.76
N ARG A 157 2.06 3.80 24.81
CA ARG A 157 1.87 4.78 23.71
C ARG A 157 1.35 6.12 24.22
N LEU A 158 0.37 6.13 25.13
CA LEU A 158 -0.12 7.36 25.78
C LEU A 158 0.99 8.03 26.59
N LEU A 159 1.77 7.25 27.34
CA LEU A 159 2.92 7.77 28.07
C LEU A 159 3.99 8.36 27.14
N HIS A 160 4.31 7.72 26.01
CA HIS A 160 5.29 8.25 25.06
C HIS A 160 4.81 9.53 24.37
N LEU A 161 3.54 9.61 23.97
CA LEU A 161 2.98 10.81 23.33
C LEU A 161 2.90 11.99 24.31
N ILE A 162 2.50 11.73 25.56
CA ILE A 162 2.51 12.75 26.63
C ILE A 162 3.96 13.19 26.91
N GLN A 163 4.91 12.26 26.93
CA GLN A 163 6.31 12.56 27.17
C GLN A 163 6.93 13.34 26.00
N GLU A 164 6.56 13.05 24.75
CA GLU A 164 7.00 13.79 23.56
C GLU A 164 6.43 15.22 23.51
N GLN A 165 5.17 15.40 23.91
CA GLN A 165 4.53 16.72 24.02
C GLN A 165 5.11 17.55 25.18
N LEU A 166 5.38 16.92 26.33
CA LEU A 166 6.03 17.56 27.47
C LEU A 166 7.51 17.90 27.21
N THR A 167 8.23 17.08 26.42
CA THR A 167 9.63 17.39 26.05
C THR A 167 9.71 18.60 25.11
N ARG A 168 8.64 18.84 24.33
CA ARG A 168 8.48 19.99 23.43
C ARG A 168 8.24 21.31 24.16
N SER A 169 7.69 21.29 25.38
CA SER A 169 7.38 22.51 26.15
C SER A 169 8.51 22.96 27.08
N PHE A 170 9.58 22.17 27.26
CA PHE A 170 10.62 22.43 28.28
C PHE A 170 12.07 22.53 27.76
N SER A 171 12.30 22.64 26.44
CA SER A 171 13.66 22.81 25.93
C SER A 171 13.81 24.06 25.07
N GLU A 172 14.15 25.17 25.75
CA GLU A 172 14.88 26.26 25.12
C GLU A 172 16.33 25.80 24.84
N ASP A 173 16.65 25.78 23.54
CA ASP A 173 17.94 26.07 22.93
C ASP A 173 19.04 24.98 22.80
N LYS A 174 19.60 24.95 21.58
CA LYS A 174 20.88 24.37 21.09
C LYS A 174 21.06 22.85 21.08
N ASN A 175 20.55 22.18 20.04
CA ASN A 175 21.38 21.43 19.07
C ASN A 175 20.53 20.60 18.10
N LYS A 176 20.77 20.82 16.80
CA LYS A 176 20.39 19.97 15.66
C LYS A 176 18.93 19.55 15.64
N GLU A 177 18.15 20.28 14.85
CA GLU A 177 16.94 19.77 14.22
C GLU A 177 17.16 18.33 13.71
N LYS A 178 16.79 17.35 14.53
CA LYS A 178 16.26 16.09 14.04
C LYS A 178 14.88 16.43 13.50
N PHE A 179 14.83 17.09 12.34
CA PHE A 179 13.72 16.85 11.43
C PHE A 179 13.65 15.33 11.31
N ILE A 180 12.52 14.77 11.74
CA ILE A 180 12.15 13.39 11.47
C ILE A 180 12.44 13.23 9.98
N LYS A 181 13.51 12.49 9.64
CA LYS A 181 13.83 12.17 8.26
C LYS A 181 12.61 11.41 7.76
N TRP A 182 11.73 12.09 7.05
CA TRP A 182 10.93 11.47 6.01
C TRP A 182 11.97 10.84 5.11
N HIS A 183 12.23 9.55 5.31
CA HIS A 183 13.19 8.85 4.47
C HIS A 183 12.57 8.96 3.09
N SER A 184 13.17 9.78 2.23
CA SER A 184 12.78 9.94 0.83
C SER A 184 12.55 8.54 0.31
N TYR A 185 11.28 8.19 0.16
CA TYR A 185 10.94 6.89 -0.34
C TYR A 185 11.46 6.84 -1.76
N ARG A 186 12.03 5.69 -2.09
CA ARG A 186 12.52 5.44 -3.43
C ARG A 186 11.36 4.83 -4.19
N SER A 187 11.04 5.39 -5.35
CA SER A 187 10.05 4.83 -6.27
C SER A 187 10.38 3.37 -6.61
N VAL A 188 9.39 2.62 -7.08
CA VAL A 188 9.58 1.24 -7.53
C VAL A 188 10.73 1.12 -8.53
N MET A 189 10.84 2.06 -9.45
CA MET A 189 11.90 2.06 -10.46
C MET A 189 13.28 2.32 -9.85
N GLU A 190 13.39 3.23 -8.87
CA GLU A 190 14.64 3.41 -8.13
C GLU A 190 15.03 2.15 -7.33
N LEU A 191 14.09 1.55 -6.61
CA LEU A 191 14.32 0.32 -5.85
C LEU A 191 14.73 -0.84 -6.76
N LYS A 192 14.10 -0.94 -7.94
CA LYS A 192 14.47 -1.90 -8.97
C LYS A 192 15.89 -1.67 -9.48
N SER A 193 16.31 -0.43 -9.68
CA SER A 193 17.69 -0.10 -10.06
C SER A 193 18.70 -0.49 -8.98
N ALA A 194 18.31 -0.42 -7.69
CA ALA A 194 19.10 -0.93 -6.56
C ALA A 194 19.09 -2.46 -6.43
N GLY A 195 18.45 -3.18 -7.37
CA GLY A 195 18.36 -4.64 -7.39
C GLY A 195 17.35 -5.22 -6.41
N ILE A 196 16.33 -4.44 -6.02
CA ILE A 196 15.17 -4.91 -5.26
C ILE A 196 14.08 -5.34 -6.23
N HIS A 197 13.61 -6.57 -6.07
CA HIS A 197 12.60 -7.18 -6.92
C HIS A 197 11.27 -7.25 -6.19
N PHE A 198 10.20 -6.87 -6.88
CA PHE A 198 8.86 -6.87 -6.33
C PHE A 198 8.16 -8.21 -6.59
N ARG A 199 7.45 -8.72 -5.59
CA ARG A 199 6.62 -9.94 -5.69
C ARG A 199 5.30 -9.76 -4.96
N PRO A 200 4.23 -10.44 -5.40
CA PRO A 200 3.00 -10.49 -4.63
C PRO A 200 3.23 -11.24 -3.31
N SER A 201 2.59 -10.76 -2.25
CA SER A 201 2.58 -11.41 -0.95
C SER A 201 1.62 -12.61 -0.94
N GLN A 202 1.56 -13.32 0.18
CA GLN A 202 0.76 -14.56 0.26
C GLN A 202 -0.67 -14.30 0.69
N THR A 203 -1.00 -13.10 1.14
CA THR A 203 -2.34 -12.67 1.48
C THR A 203 -2.64 -11.37 0.75
N ASN A 204 -3.85 -10.86 0.88
CA ASN A 204 -4.18 -9.53 0.36
C ASN A 204 -4.37 -8.56 1.52
N HIS A 205 -3.77 -8.87 2.66
CA HIS A 205 -3.82 -8.01 3.83
C HIS A 205 -2.79 -6.91 3.67
N VAL A 206 -3.20 -5.67 3.95
CA VAL A 206 -2.34 -4.48 3.84
C VAL A 206 -1.08 -4.61 4.69
N THR A 207 -1.15 -5.38 5.77
CA THR A 207 -0.05 -5.69 6.69
C THR A 207 0.96 -6.72 6.17
N ASP A 208 0.68 -7.49 5.10
CA ASP A 208 1.59 -8.51 4.56
C ASP A 208 2.66 -7.91 3.63
N VAL A 209 3.33 -6.88 4.12
CA VAL A 209 4.51 -6.27 3.50
C VAL A 209 5.76 -6.85 4.13
N LYS A 210 6.62 -7.48 3.32
CA LYS A 210 7.84 -8.14 3.82
C LYS A 210 9.01 -7.92 2.88
N PHE A 211 10.13 -7.45 3.41
CA PHE A 211 11.39 -7.40 2.69
C PHE A 211 12.27 -8.59 3.06
N LYS A 212 13.02 -9.10 2.07
CA LYS A 212 14.09 -10.08 2.26
C LYS A 212 15.32 -9.62 1.49
N SER A 213 16.38 -9.36 2.22
CA SER A 213 17.70 -9.12 1.63
C SER A 213 18.35 -10.45 1.25
N HIS A 214 18.91 -10.52 0.05
CA HIS A 214 19.84 -11.57 -0.38
C HIS A 214 21.19 -10.93 -0.72
N LEU A 215 22.24 -11.76 -0.87
CA LEU A 215 23.62 -11.31 -1.09
C LEU A 215 23.75 -10.25 -2.20
N ILE A 216 23.05 -10.44 -3.32
CA ILE A 216 23.11 -9.56 -4.49
C ILE A 216 21.77 -8.93 -4.88
N SER A 217 20.68 -9.21 -4.16
CA SER A 217 19.34 -8.74 -4.55
C SER A 217 18.40 -8.64 -3.36
N GLY A 218 17.50 -7.66 -3.35
CA GLY A 218 16.38 -7.63 -2.41
C GLY A 218 15.14 -8.25 -3.03
N THR A 219 14.25 -8.80 -2.22
CA THR A 219 12.87 -9.11 -2.61
C THR A 219 11.91 -8.39 -1.68
N LEU A 220 11.11 -7.48 -2.22
CA LEU A 220 10.01 -6.82 -1.52
C LEU A 220 8.69 -7.48 -1.90
N LYS A 221 7.98 -8.00 -0.90
CA LYS A 221 6.64 -8.57 -1.07
C LYS A 221 5.60 -7.54 -0.69
N LEU A 222 4.62 -7.33 -1.56
CA LEU A 222 3.50 -6.42 -1.35
C LEU A 222 2.16 -7.14 -1.56
N PRO A 223 1.12 -6.80 -0.79
CA PRO A 223 -0.22 -7.34 -0.99
C PRO A 223 -0.75 -6.97 -2.39
N PRO A 224 -1.33 -7.93 -3.12
CA PRO A 224 -1.97 -7.62 -4.40
C PRO A 224 -3.23 -6.77 -4.20
N ILE A 225 -3.36 -5.69 -4.97
CA ILE A 225 -4.49 -4.76 -4.92
C ILE A 225 -5.06 -4.50 -6.32
N MET A 226 -6.38 -4.49 -6.39
CA MET A 226 -7.14 -4.00 -7.55
C MET A 226 -7.56 -2.56 -7.27
N VAL A 227 -7.32 -1.67 -8.24
CA VAL A 227 -7.68 -0.25 -8.16
C VAL A 227 -8.67 0.07 -9.25
N ASP A 228 -9.83 0.61 -8.87
CA ASP A 228 -10.91 1.04 -9.74
C ASP A 228 -11.42 2.44 -9.35
N TYR A 229 -12.49 2.89 -10.00
CA TYR A 229 -13.11 4.20 -9.77
C TYR A 229 -13.65 4.40 -8.34
N SER A 230 -13.98 3.33 -7.61
CA SER A 230 -14.48 3.40 -6.23
C SER A 230 -13.37 3.42 -5.18
N THR A 231 -12.18 2.94 -5.55
CA THR A 231 -11.06 2.71 -4.64
C THR A 231 -10.62 3.99 -3.92
N LYS A 232 -10.58 5.14 -4.62
CA LYS A 232 -10.20 6.43 -4.01
C LYS A 232 -11.14 6.80 -2.87
N SER A 233 -12.46 6.76 -3.13
CA SER A 233 -13.47 7.09 -2.13
C SER A 233 -13.39 6.13 -0.94
N LEU A 234 -13.28 4.83 -1.20
CA LEU A 234 -13.19 3.82 -0.13
C LEU A 234 -11.97 4.03 0.77
N LEU A 235 -10.77 4.23 0.18
CA LEU A 235 -9.54 4.42 0.95
C LEU A 235 -9.58 5.71 1.79
N LEU A 236 -10.10 6.81 1.25
CA LEU A 236 -10.26 8.07 1.98
C LEU A 236 -11.23 7.93 3.15
N ASN A 237 -12.37 7.26 2.96
CA ASN A 237 -13.33 7.03 4.02
C ASN A 237 -12.77 6.10 5.11
N LEU A 238 -12.05 5.04 4.72
CA LEU A 238 -11.38 4.18 5.68
C LEU A 238 -10.27 4.91 6.46
N ALA A 239 -9.50 5.78 5.81
CA ALA A 239 -8.49 6.61 6.47
C ALA A 239 -9.14 7.59 7.44
N ALA A 240 -10.22 8.27 7.03
CA ALA A 240 -11.00 9.14 7.91
C ALA A 240 -11.58 8.38 9.11
N TYR A 241 -11.99 7.12 8.91
CA TYR A 241 -12.42 6.25 9.98
C TYR A 241 -11.28 5.93 10.97
N GLU A 242 -10.07 5.60 10.52
CA GLU A 242 -8.90 5.43 11.40
C GLU A 242 -8.53 6.71 12.16
N MET A 243 -8.75 7.89 11.57
CA MET A 243 -8.49 9.19 12.19
C MET A 243 -9.60 9.66 13.14
N SER A 244 -10.76 9.00 13.14
CA SER A 244 -11.90 9.40 13.95
C SER A 244 -11.66 9.12 15.45
N PRO A 245 -12.22 9.91 16.39
CA PRO A 245 -12.01 9.70 17.82
C PRO A 245 -12.49 8.34 18.35
N HIS A 246 -13.48 7.75 17.68
CA HIS A 246 -14.05 6.44 18.00
C HIS A 246 -13.52 5.34 17.05
N GLY A 247 -12.55 5.68 16.21
CA GLY A 247 -11.91 4.80 15.26
C GLY A 247 -10.78 3.98 15.88
N PRO A 248 -10.24 3.01 15.13
CA PRO A 248 -9.09 2.23 15.54
C PRO A 248 -7.80 3.08 15.50
N SER A 249 -7.02 3.05 16.59
CA SER A 249 -5.84 3.91 16.82
C SER A 249 -4.48 3.28 16.43
N ASP A 250 -4.51 2.29 15.55
CA ASP A 250 -3.34 1.55 15.04
C ASP A 250 -2.88 2.01 13.64
N TYR A 251 -3.68 2.82 12.94
CA TYR A 251 -3.33 3.53 11.68
C TYR A 251 -2.74 2.63 10.57
N ARG A 252 -3.07 1.34 10.58
CA ARG A 252 -2.43 0.33 9.72
C ARG A 252 -2.76 0.53 8.25
N LEU A 253 -4.00 0.92 7.94
CA LEU A 253 -4.40 1.17 6.57
C LEU A 253 -3.82 2.48 6.05
N MET A 254 -3.91 3.57 6.81
CA MET A 254 -3.33 4.85 6.44
C MET A 254 -1.82 4.74 6.20
N SER A 255 -1.12 4.03 7.09
CA SER A 255 0.32 3.79 6.93
C SER A 255 0.63 2.99 5.67
N TYR A 256 -0.29 2.10 5.24
CA TYR A 256 -0.15 1.36 3.99
C TYR A 256 -0.38 2.27 2.78
N ILE A 257 -1.37 3.16 2.81
CA ILE A 257 -1.63 4.12 1.74
C ILE A 257 -0.40 5.00 1.51
N CYS A 258 0.16 5.57 2.58
CA CYS A 258 1.38 6.38 2.50
C CYS A 258 2.60 5.56 2.04
N LEU A 259 2.68 4.27 2.36
CA LEU A 259 3.74 3.40 1.85
C LEU A 259 3.59 3.13 0.34
N MET A 260 2.37 3.00 -0.16
CA MET A 260 2.11 2.75 -1.57
C MET A 260 2.34 4.00 -2.43
N ASP A 261 1.87 5.16 -1.97
CA ASP A 261 2.19 6.47 -2.52
C ASP A 261 3.70 6.62 -2.75
N SER A 262 4.46 6.29 -1.73
CA SER A 262 5.89 6.45 -1.74
C SER A 262 6.67 5.48 -2.63
N PHE A 263 6.02 4.39 -3.05
CA PHE A 263 6.51 3.48 -4.07
C PHE A 263 6.07 3.87 -5.48
N ILE A 264 5.02 4.70 -5.62
CA ILE A 264 4.34 4.97 -6.89
C ILE A 264 4.38 6.47 -7.17
N ASP A 265 5.51 6.97 -7.64
CA ASP A 265 5.63 8.37 -8.05
C ASP A 265 5.13 8.58 -9.49
N HIS A 266 5.36 7.60 -10.37
CA HIS A 266 5.17 7.73 -11.81
C HIS A 266 4.45 6.52 -12.44
N ALA A 267 3.95 6.70 -13.66
CA ALA A 267 3.27 5.64 -14.42
C ALA A 267 4.16 4.38 -14.65
N ASP A 268 5.48 4.55 -14.71
CA ASP A 268 6.42 3.43 -14.85
C ASP A 268 6.49 2.55 -13.58
N ASP A 269 6.30 3.13 -12.40
CA ASP A 269 6.21 2.39 -11.14
C ASP A 269 4.96 1.50 -11.13
N VAL A 270 3.82 2.08 -11.53
CA VAL A 270 2.55 1.35 -11.72
C VAL A 270 2.74 0.22 -12.71
N LYS A 271 3.36 0.50 -13.87
CA LYS A 271 3.58 -0.49 -14.92
C LYS A 271 4.43 -1.67 -14.44
N GLU A 272 5.48 -1.41 -13.66
CA GLU A 272 6.29 -2.49 -13.07
C GLU A 272 5.47 -3.30 -12.05
N LEU A 273 4.73 -2.65 -11.15
CA LEU A 273 3.90 -3.36 -10.16
C LEU A 273 2.78 -4.18 -10.81
N ARG A 274 2.19 -3.69 -11.92
CA ARG A 274 1.24 -4.46 -12.75
C ARG A 274 1.90 -5.68 -13.39
N LYS A 275 3.10 -5.51 -13.96
CA LYS A 275 3.88 -6.62 -14.53
C LYS A 275 4.18 -7.71 -13.49
N ARG A 276 4.36 -7.32 -12.23
CA ARG A 276 4.57 -8.23 -11.09
C ARG A 276 3.27 -8.75 -10.46
N ARG A 277 2.11 -8.38 -11.00
CA ARG A 277 0.77 -8.76 -10.50
C ARG A 277 0.53 -8.33 -9.05
N ILE A 278 1.12 -7.19 -8.66
CA ILE A 278 0.86 -6.54 -7.37
C ILE A 278 -0.29 -5.53 -7.55
N LEU A 279 -0.35 -4.86 -8.70
CA LEU A 279 -1.46 -3.96 -9.03
C LEU A 279 -2.28 -4.49 -10.20
N VAL A 280 -3.60 -4.33 -10.11
CA VAL A 280 -4.53 -4.45 -11.22
C VAL A 280 -5.19 -3.10 -11.43
N ASN A 281 -4.96 -2.50 -12.58
CA ASN A 281 -5.49 -1.18 -12.93
C ASN A 281 -6.80 -1.35 -13.70
N ASN A 282 -7.92 -1.08 -13.03
CA ASN A 282 -9.26 -0.96 -13.58
C ASN A 282 -9.78 0.49 -13.55
N LEU A 283 -8.94 1.44 -13.12
CA LEU A 283 -9.24 2.88 -13.11
C LEU A 283 -9.11 3.48 -14.51
N GLY A 284 -8.12 3.03 -15.28
CA GLY A 284 -7.84 3.56 -16.61
C GLY A 284 -6.36 3.41 -16.98
N SER A 285 -5.69 4.55 -17.13
CA SER A 285 -4.26 4.63 -17.46
C SER A 285 -3.37 4.45 -16.23
N ASP A 286 -2.10 4.06 -16.45
CA ASP A 286 -1.12 3.96 -15.37
C ASP A 286 -0.78 5.32 -14.74
N LYS A 287 -0.95 6.41 -15.52
CA LYS A 287 -0.79 7.78 -15.03
C LYS A 287 -1.89 8.16 -14.04
N GLU A 288 -3.15 7.86 -14.36
CA GLU A 288 -4.29 8.13 -13.47
C GLU A 288 -4.16 7.35 -12.16
N LEU A 289 -3.67 6.10 -12.20
CA LEU A 289 -3.45 5.31 -10.99
C LEU A 289 -2.34 5.90 -10.11
N ALA A 290 -1.22 6.32 -10.71
CA ALA A 290 -0.14 6.99 -9.96
C ALA A 290 -0.66 8.30 -9.32
N GLN A 291 -1.38 9.11 -10.08
CA GLN A 291 -1.99 10.33 -9.59
C GLN A 291 -2.98 10.07 -8.44
N LEU A 292 -3.75 8.98 -8.50
CA LEU A 292 -4.67 8.60 -7.43
C LEU A 292 -3.94 8.38 -6.10
N PHE A 293 -2.81 7.67 -6.07
CA PHE A 293 -2.07 7.43 -4.82
C PHE A 293 -1.44 8.72 -4.30
N ASN A 294 -0.81 9.50 -5.19
CA ASN A 294 -0.22 10.81 -4.87
C ASN A 294 -1.26 11.77 -4.27
N GLU A 295 -2.48 11.76 -4.79
CA GLU A 295 -3.55 12.62 -4.28
C GLU A 295 -4.09 12.17 -2.93
N ILE A 296 -4.27 10.86 -2.71
CA ILE A 296 -4.84 10.34 -1.46
C ILE A 296 -3.88 10.54 -0.29
N ALA A 297 -2.57 10.39 -0.51
CA ALA A 297 -1.58 10.45 0.57
C ALA A 297 -1.22 11.87 1.03
N ASN A 298 -1.49 12.91 0.22
CA ASN A 298 -1.10 14.30 0.51
C ASN A 298 -1.52 14.80 1.90
N ASP A 299 -2.70 14.41 2.37
CA ASP A 299 -3.27 14.88 3.64
C ASP A 299 -3.18 13.83 4.76
N LEU A 300 -2.48 12.72 4.53
CA LEU A 300 -2.39 11.60 5.47
C LEU A 300 -1.07 11.64 6.25
N VAL A 301 -1.14 11.29 7.54
CA VAL A 301 0.04 11.24 8.43
C VAL A 301 0.22 9.80 8.94
N PRO A 302 1.15 9.01 8.38
CA PRO A 302 1.26 7.59 8.72
C PRO A 302 1.83 7.37 10.14
N ASP A 303 1.53 6.23 10.75
CA ASP A 303 2.29 5.72 11.89
C ASP A 303 3.56 5.04 11.37
N LEU A 304 4.69 5.74 11.51
CA LEU A 304 6.01 5.32 11.02
C LEU A 304 6.42 3.93 11.54
N ARG A 305 5.86 3.48 12.66
CA ARG A 305 6.21 2.20 13.30
C ARG A 305 5.63 0.98 12.58
N VAL A 306 4.59 1.15 11.75
CA VAL A 306 3.89 0.03 11.10
C VAL A 306 4.81 -0.70 10.12
N TYR A 307 5.61 0.05 9.35
CA TYR A 307 6.53 -0.50 8.35
C TYR A 307 8.00 -0.17 8.62
N GLU A 308 8.34 0.31 9.82
CA GLU A 308 9.71 0.69 10.21
C GLU A 308 10.72 -0.43 9.90
N ASP A 309 10.38 -1.68 10.25
CA ASP A 309 11.27 -2.82 10.03
C ASP A 309 11.53 -3.08 8.54
N VAL A 310 10.52 -2.93 7.70
CA VAL A 310 10.64 -3.10 6.25
C VAL A 310 11.48 -1.97 5.68
N GLN A 311 11.19 -0.73 6.07
CA GLN A 311 11.91 0.46 5.63
C GLN A 311 13.39 0.39 6.00
N ARG A 312 13.70 0.08 7.25
CA ARG A 312 15.07 -0.08 7.74
C ARG A 312 15.83 -1.15 6.97
N GLN A 313 15.19 -2.28 6.64
CA GLN A 313 15.84 -3.33 5.86
C GLN A 313 16.10 -2.91 4.41
N ILE A 314 15.16 -2.19 3.78
CA ILE A 314 15.34 -1.64 2.43
C ILE A 314 16.51 -0.64 2.44
N GLU A 315 16.53 0.29 3.39
CA GLU A 315 17.59 1.29 3.49
C GLU A 315 18.96 0.64 3.71
N ASN A 316 19.05 -0.33 4.62
CA ASN A 316 20.27 -1.08 4.86
C ASN A 316 20.77 -1.82 3.61
N HIS A 317 19.85 -2.42 2.83
CA HIS A 317 20.20 -3.09 1.57
C HIS A 317 20.71 -2.12 0.52
N CYS A 318 20.03 -0.98 0.33
CA CYS A 318 20.44 0.05 -0.61
C CYS A 318 21.80 0.66 -0.21
N ARG A 319 22.01 0.92 1.09
CA ARG A 319 23.26 1.49 1.60
C ARG A 319 24.43 0.53 1.45
N SER A 320 24.26 -0.75 1.82
CA SER A 320 25.34 -1.73 1.69
C SER A 320 25.74 -1.92 0.22
N LYS A 321 24.78 -1.95 -0.70
CA LYS A 321 25.08 -2.02 -2.13
C LYS A 321 25.72 -0.77 -2.69
N ALA A 322 25.23 0.41 -2.32
CA ALA A 322 25.87 1.66 -2.73
C ALA A 322 27.34 1.67 -2.28
N GLN A 323 27.64 1.18 -1.08
CA GLN A 323 29.01 1.04 -0.61
C GLN A 323 29.81 0.02 -1.43
N VAL A 324 29.25 -1.15 -1.75
CA VAL A 324 29.93 -2.17 -2.57
C VAL A 324 30.20 -1.67 -3.98
N TRP A 325 29.20 -1.12 -4.67
CA TRP A 325 29.38 -0.58 -6.03
C TRP A 325 30.34 0.61 -6.05
N THR A 326 30.36 1.45 -5.01
CA THR A 326 31.34 2.53 -4.91
C THR A 326 32.75 1.96 -4.75
N ALA A 327 32.92 0.89 -3.96
CA ALA A 327 34.21 0.23 -3.80
C ALA A 327 34.67 -0.47 -5.10
N GLU A 328 33.79 -1.22 -5.76
CA GLU A 328 34.06 -1.88 -7.05
C GLU A 328 34.37 -0.86 -8.14
N TRP A 329 33.61 0.24 -8.23
CA TRP A 329 33.89 1.31 -9.21
C TRP A 329 35.23 2.00 -8.94
N ILE A 330 35.59 2.20 -7.67
CA ILE A 330 36.91 2.71 -7.30
C ILE A 330 37.99 1.72 -7.73
N ASP A 331 37.80 0.43 -7.51
CA ASP A 331 38.76 -0.60 -7.92
C ASP A 331 38.87 -0.69 -9.45
N ASP A 332 37.77 -0.88 -10.16
CA ASP A 332 37.72 -1.05 -11.62
C ASP A 332 38.24 0.18 -12.38
N HIS A 333 37.86 1.39 -11.95
CA HIS A 333 38.19 2.63 -12.66
C HIS A 333 39.46 3.31 -12.13
N PHE A 334 39.80 3.08 -10.87
CA PHE A 334 41.03 3.59 -10.23
C PHE A 334 41.95 2.45 -9.76
N ASN A 335 42.06 1.42 -10.60
CA ASN A 335 42.99 0.27 -10.48
C ASN A 335 44.47 0.66 -10.26
N SER A 336 44.82 1.92 -10.52
CA SER A 336 46.14 2.48 -10.23
C SER A 336 45.97 3.83 -9.53
N PRO A 337 46.71 4.10 -8.43
CA PRO A 337 46.76 5.43 -7.81
C PRO A 337 47.04 6.55 -8.83
N TRP A 338 47.76 6.23 -9.91
CA TRP A 338 48.07 7.15 -11.00
C TRP A 338 46.87 7.50 -11.88
N ALA A 339 45.91 6.58 -12.08
CA ALA A 339 44.68 6.86 -12.84
C ALA A 339 43.80 7.86 -12.08
N LEU A 340 43.74 7.75 -10.75
CA LEU A 340 43.02 8.69 -9.88
C LEU A 340 43.67 10.07 -9.89
N LEU A 341 45.00 10.14 -9.80
CA LEU A 341 45.74 11.39 -9.93
C LEU A 341 45.59 12.03 -11.32
N ALA A 342 45.58 11.24 -12.38
CA ALA A 342 45.37 11.74 -13.74
C ALA A 342 43.94 12.30 -13.94
N PHE A 343 42.92 11.61 -13.41
CA PHE A 343 41.54 12.08 -13.45
C PHE A 343 41.35 13.38 -12.66
N LEU A 344 41.89 13.46 -11.45
CA LEU A 344 41.88 14.69 -10.65
C LEU A 344 42.66 15.83 -11.33
N GLY A 345 43.79 15.51 -11.96
CA GLY A 345 44.55 16.47 -12.78
C GLY A 345 43.75 16.99 -13.98
N ALA A 346 43.00 16.12 -14.67
CA ALA A 346 42.13 16.51 -15.77
C ALA A 346 40.99 17.44 -15.31
N ILE A 347 40.37 17.15 -14.16
CA ILE A 347 39.36 18.05 -13.56
C ILE A 347 39.99 19.40 -13.18
N PHE A 348 41.17 19.37 -12.56
CA PHE A 348 41.88 20.58 -12.13
C PHE A 348 42.27 21.46 -13.32
N THR A 349 42.77 20.86 -14.41
CA THR A 349 43.10 21.59 -15.64
C THR A 349 41.86 22.20 -16.28
N ILE A 350 40.74 21.48 -16.37
CA ILE A 350 39.46 22.05 -16.85
C ILE A 350 39.04 23.24 -15.99
N ALA A 351 39.11 23.11 -14.65
CA ALA A 351 38.77 24.19 -13.73
C ALA A 351 39.68 25.42 -13.93
N LEU A 352 40.99 25.22 -14.10
CA LEU A 352 41.92 26.30 -14.43
C LEU A 352 41.60 26.95 -15.77
N THR A 353 41.22 26.16 -16.78
CA THR A 353 40.89 26.69 -18.11
C THR A 353 39.64 27.58 -18.03
N VAL A 354 38.63 27.16 -17.27
CA VAL A 354 37.41 27.97 -17.01
C VAL A 354 37.76 29.25 -16.25
N ALA A 355 38.58 29.16 -15.19
CA ALA A 355 39.00 30.32 -14.42
C ALA A 355 39.81 31.31 -15.26
N GLN A 356 40.73 30.81 -16.08
CA GLN A 356 41.52 31.62 -17.01
C GLN A 356 40.62 32.32 -18.03
N THR A 357 39.70 31.59 -18.65
CA THR A 357 38.74 32.17 -19.62
C THR A 357 37.87 33.25 -18.98
N TYR A 358 37.48 33.08 -17.71
CA TYR A 358 36.71 34.08 -16.97
C TYR A 358 37.52 35.35 -16.67
N ILE A 359 38.78 35.21 -16.25
CA ILE A 359 39.67 36.34 -15.98
C ILE A 359 39.99 37.10 -17.28
N ASP A 360 40.30 36.38 -18.35
CA ASP A 360 40.59 36.96 -19.67
C ASP A 360 39.37 37.72 -20.22
N GLY A 361 38.16 37.16 -20.03
CA GLY A 361 36.90 37.84 -20.35
C GLY A 361 36.67 39.12 -19.55
N LEU A 362 36.93 39.10 -18.24
CA LEU A 362 36.83 40.28 -17.36
C LEU A 362 37.81 41.39 -17.75
N LEU A 363 39.06 41.03 -18.08
CA LEU A 363 40.06 41.99 -18.54
C LEU A 363 39.70 42.57 -19.91
N ALA A 364 39.16 41.77 -20.84
CA ALA A 364 38.70 42.25 -22.13
C ALA A 364 37.53 43.24 -22.01
N ILE A 365 36.60 43.01 -21.07
CA ILE A 365 35.50 43.94 -20.78
C ILE A 365 36.02 45.25 -20.17
N ASN A 366 36.97 45.19 -19.22
CA ASN A 366 37.59 46.38 -18.63
C ASN A 366 38.41 47.21 -19.64
N LEU A 367 39.07 46.56 -20.60
CA LEU A 367 39.81 47.26 -21.67
C LEU A 367 38.87 47.84 -22.74
N SER A 368 37.71 47.21 -22.99
CA SER A 368 36.68 47.74 -23.89
C SER A 368 35.87 48.89 -23.27
N GLY A 369 35.78 48.99 -21.95
CA GLY A 369 35.11 50.09 -21.24
C GLY A 369 35.97 51.35 -21.05
N ASN A 370 37.22 51.33 -21.50
CA ASN A 370 38.19 52.42 -21.35
C ASN A 370 38.60 53.05 -22.70
N LYS A 371 37.80 52.84 -23.74
CA LYS A 371 37.77 53.61 -25.00
C LYS A 371 36.47 54.38 -25.06
#